data_AF-A0A482VC56-F1
#
_entry.id   AF-A0A482VC56-F1
#
_cell.length_a   1.000
_cell.length_b   1.000
_cell.length_c   1.000
_cell.angle_alpha   90.00
_cell.angle_beta   90.00
_cell.angle_gamma   90.00
#
_symmetry.space_group_name_H-M   'P 1'
#
loop_
_entity.id
_entity.type
_entity.pdbx_description
1 polymer ?
#
loop_
_entity_poly.entity_id
_entity_poly.type
_entity_poly.pdbx_seq_one_letter_code
_entity_poly.pdbx_strand_id
1 'polypeptide(L)'
;TLEQFGADSLTIGVFCVEKLISHCKNSRGDREVDYLFKVIENITDIKDTEINRFKEVVNLILPKTHKKLQQALTVCNRFAEVEQKYKECCRLETARQQRKIDWENFMDYITTSYSEINSVSEIMNTGQISNPSVHIKPAKLLRDYISTVKISPEIPVGIANIIYKNKLKKYESSKPAEPKYLTTDEDRQFLKTIKLNSKIDITKLPLSTEAIILENDKLLNLQDLHWLYNYIQKDNENKTDKIYLHSLLEGSQIVLPKNNEIPRNTELEKRCERLRASQQNEEYNNMTKNVDSVRRRHPEDTISFQMQQMNRHLIAISQFIMSVLAGFAFGFIGVELIIGNLDFGFRLLLGIICALIIALAELYFLAKKLNEDLKFETEVEKKNKSTKLD
;
A
#
# COMPACT_ATOMS: atom_id res chain seq x y z
N THR A 1 -39.81 -66.82 -92.94
CA THR A 1 -39.03 -66.56 -94.17
C THR A 1 -37.63 -66.17 -93.72
N LEU A 2 -36.81 -67.20 -93.48
CA LEU A 2 -35.91 -67.75 -94.50
C LEU A 2 -34.73 -66.81 -94.78
N GLU A 3 -33.98 -66.58 -93.71
CA GLU A 3 -32.51 -66.56 -93.62
C GLU A 3 -32.15 -67.01 -92.17
N GLN A 4 -32.90 -67.90 -91.54
CA GLN A 4 -32.53 -69.32 -91.41
C GLN A 4 -31.32 -69.76 -92.27
N PHE A 5 -30.35 -70.42 -91.62
CA PHE A 5 -29.23 -71.22 -92.17
C PHE A 5 -27.80 -70.65 -92.14
N GLY A 6 -27.56 -69.47 -91.56
CA GLY A 6 -26.17 -68.95 -91.40
C GLY A 6 -25.55 -69.12 -90.01
N ALA A 7 -26.32 -68.91 -88.94
CA ALA A 7 -25.79 -68.85 -87.56
C ALA A 7 -26.03 -70.12 -86.74
N ASP A 8 -26.90 -71.02 -87.20
CA ASP A 8 -27.27 -72.25 -86.48
C ASP A 8 -26.22 -73.37 -86.59
N SER A 9 -25.16 -73.20 -87.39
CA SER A 9 -23.98 -74.08 -87.39
C SER A 9 -22.93 -73.69 -86.34
N LEU A 10 -22.98 -72.47 -85.78
CA LEU A 10 -22.08 -72.07 -84.69
C LEU A 10 -22.65 -72.42 -83.31
N THR A 11 -23.98 -72.49 -83.19
CA THR A 11 -24.68 -72.83 -81.95
C THR A 11 -24.55 -74.31 -81.58
N ILE A 12 -24.36 -75.21 -82.57
CA ILE A 12 -24.20 -76.65 -82.33
C ILE A 12 -22.76 -77.01 -81.92
N GLY A 13 -21.76 -76.22 -82.34
CA GLY A 13 -20.36 -76.38 -81.89
C GLY A 13 -20.14 -75.90 -80.45
N VAL A 14 -20.78 -74.78 -80.06
CA VAL A 14 -20.68 -74.23 -78.71
C VAL A 14 -21.41 -75.12 -77.70
N PHE A 15 -22.60 -75.65 -78.04
CA PHE A 15 -23.35 -76.53 -77.13
C PHE A 15 -22.67 -77.88 -76.86
N CYS A 16 -21.86 -78.38 -77.81
CA CYS A 16 -21.13 -79.65 -77.64
C CYS A 16 -19.88 -79.49 -76.74
N VAL A 17 -19.21 -78.34 -76.81
CA VAL A 17 -18.08 -77.99 -75.94
C VAL A 17 -18.56 -77.65 -74.52
N GLU A 18 -19.68 -76.93 -74.39
CA GLU A 18 -20.28 -76.60 -73.08
C GLU A 18 -20.79 -77.85 -72.35
N LYS A 19 -21.31 -78.85 -73.08
CA LYS A 19 -21.80 -80.11 -72.49
C LYS A 19 -20.67 -81.09 -72.14
N LEU A 20 -19.53 -81.04 -72.85
CA LEU A 20 -18.31 -81.79 -72.50
C LEU A 20 -17.57 -81.17 -71.31
N ILE A 21 -17.52 -79.84 -71.22
CA ILE A 21 -16.97 -79.12 -70.06
C ILE A 21 -17.88 -79.32 -68.84
N SER A 22 -19.21 -79.29 -69.01
CA SER A 22 -20.16 -79.58 -67.93
C SER A 22 -20.08 -81.03 -67.43
N HIS A 23 -19.85 -82.00 -68.32
CA HIS A 23 -19.64 -83.40 -67.94
C HIS A 23 -18.28 -83.64 -67.24
N CYS A 24 -17.21 -82.92 -67.62
CA CYS A 24 -15.92 -82.98 -66.93
C CYS A 24 -15.87 -82.18 -65.61
N LYS A 25 -16.66 -81.11 -65.50
CA LYS A 25 -16.78 -80.28 -64.29
C LYS A 25 -17.61 -80.97 -63.18
N ASN A 26 -18.42 -81.97 -63.55
CA ASN A 26 -19.16 -82.81 -62.60
C ASN A 26 -18.38 -84.03 -62.06
N SER A 27 -17.10 -84.22 -62.41
CA SER A 27 -16.34 -85.43 -62.00
C SER A 27 -15.02 -85.18 -61.25
N ARG A 28 -14.88 -84.02 -60.59
CA ARG A 28 -13.90 -83.72 -59.51
C ARG A 28 -14.30 -82.31 -58.99
N GLY A 29 -14.94 -82.09 -57.83
CA GLY A 29 -14.47 -82.49 -56.50
C GLY A 29 -13.04 -81.97 -56.35
N ASP A 30 -12.79 -80.77 -55.81
CA ASP A 30 -12.88 -80.54 -54.38
C ASP A 30 -13.07 -79.05 -54.05
N ARG A 31 -14.12 -78.74 -53.27
CA ARG A 31 -14.34 -77.41 -52.67
C ARG A 31 -13.13 -76.90 -51.86
N GLU A 32 -12.27 -77.81 -51.43
CA GLU A 32 -11.04 -77.54 -50.72
C GLU A 32 -9.99 -76.85 -51.60
N VAL A 33 -9.91 -77.19 -52.90
CA VAL A 33 -8.93 -76.59 -53.82
C VAL A 33 -9.29 -75.14 -54.15
N ASP A 34 -10.56 -74.85 -54.39
CA ASP A 34 -11.04 -73.47 -54.60
C ASP A 34 -10.86 -72.60 -53.34
N TYR A 35 -11.06 -73.19 -52.15
CA TYR A 35 -10.76 -72.51 -50.88
C TYR A 35 -9.27 -72.24 -50.72
N LEU A 36 -8.41 -73.19 -51.10
CA LEU A 36 -6.95 -73.06 -51.00
C LEU A 36 -6.42 -71.98 -51.95
N PHE A 37 -6.95 -71.89 -53.18
CA PHE A 37 -6.63 -70.79 -54.10
C PHE A 37 -7.07 -69.43 -53.56
N LYS A 38 -8.27 -69.34 -52.98
CA LYS A 38 -8.76 -68.09 -52.37
C LYS A 38 -7.94 -67.66 -51.14
N VAL A 39 -7.47 -68.62 -50.36
CA VAL A 39 -6.54 -68.38 -49.24
C VAL A 39 -5.17 -67.92 -49.75
N ILE A 40 -4.64 -68.54 -50.81
CA ILE A 40 -3.38 -68.12 -51.43
C ILE A 40 -3.51 -66.70 -51.99
N GLU A 41 -4.59 -66.39 -52.71
CA GLU A 41 -4.84 -65.05 -53.24
C GLU A 41 -4.87 -64.00 -52.12
N ASN A 42 -5.64 -64.25 -51.04
CA ASN A 42 -5.65 -63.37 -49.87
C ASN A 42 -4.29 -63.24 -49.19
N ILE A 43 -3.52 -64.33 -49.05
CA ILE A 43 -2.17 -64.30 -48.48
C ILE A 43 -1.23 -63.49 -49.36
N THR A 44 -1.39 -63.58 -50.68
CA THR A 44 -0.57 -62.85 -51.66
C THR A 44 -0.92 -61.36 -51.61
N ASP A 45 -2.20 -61.00 -51.54
CA ASP A 45 -2.65 -59.62 -51.37
C ASP A 45 -2.16 -59.00 -50.05
N ILE A 46 -2.27 -59.74 -48.92
CA ILE A 46 -1.76 -59.27 -47.62
C ILE A 46 -0.25 -59.05 -47.67
N LYS A 47 0.49 -59.96 -48.34
CA LYS A 47 1.94 -59.86 -48.49
C LYS A 47 2.36 -58.69 -49.38
N ASP A 48 1.67 -58.48 -50.50
CA ASP A 48 2.08 -57.49 -51.49
C ASP A 48 1.61 -56.08 -51.13
N THR A 49 0.50 -55.93 -50.41
CA THR A 49 -0.06 -54.61 -50.06
C THR A 49 0.24 -54.22 -48.61
N GLU A 50 -0.19 -55.02 -47.64
CA GLU A 50 -0.17 -54.63 -46.22
C GLU A 50 1.22 -54.78 -45.60
N ILE A 51 1.96 -55.85 -45.88
CA ILE A 51 3.33 -56.02 -45.37
C ILE A 51 4.27 -54.96 -45.95
N ASN A 52 4.12 -54.64 -47.24
CA ASN A 52 4.95 -53.61 -47.88
C ASN A 52 4.64 -52.21 -47.33
N ARG A 53 3.37 -51.86 -47.13
CA ARG A 53 2.98 -50.61 -46.45
C ARG A 53 3.52 -50.53 -45.03
N PHE A 54 3.40 -51.61 -44.26
CA PHE A 54 3.94 -51.67 -42.90
C PHE A 54 5.46 -51.49 -42.88
N LYS A 55 6.18 -52.15 -43.79
CA LYS A 55 7.63 -52.02 -43.93
C LYS A 55 8.05 -50.59 -44.28
N GLU A 56 7.31 -49.93 -45.17
CA GLU A 56 7.55 -48.53 -45.52
C GLU A 56 7.34 -47.59 -44.34
N VAL A 57 6.25 -47.76 -43.58
CA VAL A 57 5.96 -46.99 -42.36
C VAL A 57 7.04 -47.20 -41.30
N VAL A 58 7.47 -48.43 -41.08
CA VAL A 58 8.54 -48.75 -40.12
C VAL A 58 9.86 -48.10 -40.54
N ASN A 59 10.23 -48.18 -41.82
CA ASN A 59 11.43 -47.55 -42.36
C ASN A 59 11.40 -46.02 -42.24
N LEU A 60 10.22 -45.41 -42.26
CA LEU A 60 10.04 -43.96 -42.10
C LEU A 60 10.07 -43.50 -40.64
N ILE A 61 9.47 -44.28 -39.73
CA ILE A 61 9.29 -43.89 -38.32
C ILE A 61 10.54 -44.19 -37.50
N LEU A 62 11.14 -45.37 -37.67
CA LEU A 62 12.28 -45.83 -36.87
C LEU A 62 13.49 -44.88 -36.87
N PRO A 63 13.96 -44.32 -38.00
CA PRO A 63 15.05 -43.35 -37.98
C PRO A 63 14.64 -42.01 -37.36
N LYS A 64 13.38 -41.59 -37.51
CA LYS A 64 12.87 -40.35 -36.90
C LYS A 64 12.83 -40.45 -35.38
N THR A 65 12.38 -41.58 -34.84
CA THR A 65 12.36 -41.82 -33.38
C THR A 65 13.78 -41.95 -32.83
N HIS A 66 14.68 -42.65 -33.54
CA HIS A 66 16.09 -42.73 -33.15
C HIS A 66 16.76 -41.35 -33.08
N LYS A 67 16.52 -40.48 -34.07
CA LYS A 67 17.02 -39.09 -34.06
C LYS A 67 16.49 -38.27 -32.88
N LYS A 68 15.19 -38.39 -32.56
CA LYS A 68 14.59 -37.72 -31.40
C LYS A 68 15.19 -38.20 -30.09
N LEU A 69 15.41 -39.52 -29.96
CA LEU A 69 16.04 -40.11 -28.79
C LEU A 69 17.49 -39.66 -28.62
N GLN A 70 18.26 -39.58 -29.71
CA GLN A 70 19.61 -39.02 -29.67
C GLN A 70 19.60 -37.55 -29.25
N GLN A 71 18.69 -36.72 -29.78
CA GLN A 71 18.56 -35.33 -29.36
C GLN A 71 18.24 -35.20 -27.87
N ALA A 72 17.31 -36.02 -27.37
CA ALA A 72 16.97 -36.06 -25.94
C ALA A 72 18.18 -36.44 -25.08
N LEU A 73 18.95 -37.46 -25.48
CA LEU A 73 20.19 -37.85 -24.80
C LEU A 73 21.22 -36.72 -24.76
N THR A 74 21.43 -36.01 -25.86
CA THR A 74 22.36 -34.88 -25.91
C THR A 74 21.93 -33.76 -24.95
N VAL A 75 20.62 -33.50 -24.88
CA VAL A 75 20.06 -32.51 -23.94
C VAL A 75 20.27 -32.96 -22.49
N CYS A 76 19.98 -34.22 -22.16
CA CYS A 76 20.20 -34.77 -20.83
C CYS A 76 21.67 -34.68 -20.39
N ASN A 77 22.61 -35.00 -21.28
CA ASN A 77 24.04 -34.89 -20.97
C ASN A 77 24.46 -33.44 -20.71
N ARG A 78 23.95 -32.49 -21.51
CA ARG A 78 24.22 -31.06 -21.30
C ARG A 78 23.65 -30.54 -19.97
N PHE A 79 22.48 -31.02 -19.56
CA PHE A 79 21.93 -30.69 -18.23
C PHE A 79 22.82 -31.22 -17.10
N ALA A 80 23.32 -32.45 -17.21
CA ALA A 80 24.23 -33.01 -16.21
C ALA A 80 25.54 -32.21 -16.09
N GLU A 81 26.12 -31.76 -17.20
CA GLU A 81 27.31 -30.89 -17.19
C GLU A 81 27.03 -29.53 -16.53
N VAL A 82 25.87 -28.92 -16.81
CA VAL A 82 25.47 -27.64 -16.19
C VAL A 82 25.25 -27.81 -14.69
N GLU A 83 24.66 -28.92 -14.27
CA GLU A 83 24.46 -29.24 -12.85
C GLU A 83 25.80 -29.39 -12.11
N GLN A 84 26.78 -30.06 -12.71
CA GLN A 84 28.13 -30.15 -12.13
C GLN A 84 28.80 -28.78 -12.03
N LYS A 85 28.73 -27.95 -13.08
CA LYS A 85 29.23 -26.57 -13.04
C LYS A 85 28.53 -25.71 -11.98
N TYR A 86 27.23 -25.92 -11.75
CA TYR A 86 26.50 -25.22 -10.69
C TYR A 86 26.97 -25.64 -9.29
N LYS A 87 27.19 -26.95 -9.07
CA LYS A 87 27.74 -27.48 -7.81
C LYS A 87 29.15 -26.98 -7.52
N GLU A 88 29.99 -26.83 -8.54
CA GLU A 88 31.34 -26.25 -8.41
C GLU A 88 31.31 -24.73 -8.22
N CYS A 89 30.23 -24.04 -8.63
CA CYS A 89 30.10 -22.59 -8.49
C CYS A 89 29.73 -22.17 -7.05
N CYS A 90 30.58 -22.56 -6.10
CA CYS A 90 30.51 -22.24 -4.68
C CYS A 90 30.61 -20.72 -4.41
N ARG A 91 30.99 -19.92 -5.41
CA ARG A 91 31.08 -18.44 -5.34
C ARG A 91 29.74 -17.75 -5.04
N LEU A 92 28.64 -18.26 -5.57
CA LEU A 92 27.33 -17.63 -5.34
C LEU A 92 26.82 -17.92 -3.93
N GLU A 93 27.08 -19.13 -3.42
CA GLU A 93 26.68 -19.56 -2.08
C GLU A 93 27.49 -18.80 -1.01
N THR A 94 28.81 -18.67 -1.20
CA THR A 94 29.66 -17.86 -0.31
C THR A 94 29.29 -16.38 -0.35
N ALA A 95 29.02 -15.81 -1.53
CA ALA A 95 28.56 -14.42 -1.63
C ALA A 95 27.15 -14.18 -1.06
N ARG A 96 26.30 -15.21 -1.01
CA ARG A 96 25.00 -15.17 -0.29
C ARG A 96 25.20 -15.18 1.21
N GLN A 97 26.09 -16.05 1.71
CA GLN A 97 26.41 -16.11 3.14
C GLN A 97 27.06 -14.81 3.63
N GLN A 98 28.00 -14.24 2.86
CA GLN A 98 28.61 -12.96 3.18
C GLN A 98 27.55 -11.85 3.30
N ARG A 99 26.66 -11.74 2.31
CA ARG A 99 25.56 -10.76 2.34
C ARG A 99 24.61 -10.98 3.51
N LYS A 100 24.41 -12.23 3.94
CA LYS A 100 23.59 -12.54 5.12
C LYS A 100 24.24 -12.01 6.40
N ILE A 101 25.55 -12.23 6.57
CA ILE A 101 26.32 -11.73 7.71
C ILE A 101 26.35 -10.19 7.71
N ASP A 102 26.61 -9.57 6.55
CA ASP A 102 26.62 -8.11 6.41
C ASP A 102 25.24 -7.50 6.72
N TRP A 103 24.16 -8.17 6.30
CA TRP A 103 22.79 -7.76 6.61
C TRP A 103 22.46 -7.89 8.10
N GLU A 104 22.86 -8.98 8.75
CA GLU A 104 22.68 -9.18 10.20
C GLU A 104 23.40 -8.07 10.99
N ASN A 105 24.67 -7.80 10.67
CA ASN A 105 25.44 -6.72 11.28
C ASN A 105 24.79 -5.34 11.08
N PHE A 106 24.28 -5.08 9.87
CA PHE A 106 23.57 -3.82 9.57
C PHE A 106 22.28 -3.69 10.39
N MET A 107 21.48 -4.75 10.46
CA MET A 107 20.21 -4.74 11.21
C MET A 107 20.45 -4.58 12.71
N ASP A 108 21.51 -5.19 13.26
CA ASP A 108 21.91 -5.01 14.65
C ASP A 108 22.33 -3.55 14.95
N TYR A 109 23.13 -2.95 14.06
CA TYR A 109 23.53 -1.53 14.16
C TYR A 109 22.30 -0.60 14.13
N ILE A 110 21.39 -0.83 13.19
CA ILE A 110 20.17 -0.03 13.03
C ILE A 110 19.27 -0.17 14.25
N THR A 111 19.04 -1.40 14.73
CA THR A 111 18.21 -1.66 15.91
C THR A 111 18.77 -0.97 17.15
N THR A 112 20.08 -1.06 17.35
CA THR A 112 20.79 -0.38 18.45
C THR A 112 20.60 1.13 18.36
N SER A 113 20.86 1.71 17.18
CA SER A 113 20.72 3.15 16.95
C SER A 113 19.30 3.66 17.22
N TYR A 114 18.27 2.94 16.78
CA TYR A 114 16.88 3.32 17.05
C TYR A 114 16.50 3.18 18.52
N SER A 115 17.04 2.18 19.24
CA SER A 115 16.81 2.04 20.68
C SER A 115 17.41 3.20 21.49
N GLU A 116 18.58 3.69 21.09
CA GLU A 116 19.21 4.88 21.69
C GLU A 116 18.38 6.13 21.42
N ILE A 117 17.94 6.35 20.18
CA ILE A 117 17.15 7.53 19.79
C ILE A 117 15.76 7.54 20.46
N ASN A 118 15.10 6.39 20.55
CA ASN A 118 13.81 6.28 21.23
C ASN A 118 13.94 6.59 22.72
N SER A 119 14.99 6.09 23.40
CA SER A 119 15.22 6.42 24.82
C SER A 119 15.37 7.93 25.07
N VAL A 120 15.92 8.67 24.11
CA VAL A 120 16.14 10.13 24.20
C VAL A 120 14.89 10.93 23.82
N SER A 121 14.02 10.39 22.97
CA SER A 121 12.87 11.11 22.40
C SER A 121 11.50 10.72 22.98
N GLU A 122 11.40 9.61 23.70
CA GLU A 122 10.13 9.07 24.22
C GLU A 122 9.57 9.85 25.41
N ILE A 123 10.34 10.68 26.10
CA ILE A 123 9.91 11.06 27.45
C ILE A 123 8.97 12.27 27.48
N MET A 124 9.13 13.33 26.68
CA MET A 124 8.41 14.59 26.96
C MET A 124 8.11 15.49 25.76
N ASN A 125 6.85 15.89 25.61
CA ASN A 125 6.49 17.07 24.82
C ASN A 125 6.63 18.32 25.72
N THR A 126 7.40 19.31 25.27
CA THR A 126 7.53 20.60 25.99
C THR A 126 6.30 21.47 25.74
N GLY A 127 5.49 21.70 26.77
CA GLY A 127 4.36 22.64 26.76
C GLY A 127 4.81 24.10 26.81
N GLN A 128 3.87 25.05 26.80
CA GLN A 128 4.17 26.47 26.95
C GLN A 128 4.60 26.82 28.39
N ILE A 129 5.44 27.86 28.54
CA ILE A 129 5.80 28.42 29.86
C ILE A 129 4.54 29.05 30.47
N SER A 130 4.07 28.50 31.59
CA SER A 130 2.86 29.00 32.26
C SER A 130 3.08 30.34 32.97
N ASN A 131 4.27 30.57 33.55
CA ASN A 131 4.62 31.84 34.19
C ASN A 131 6.04 32.26 33.77
N PRO A 132 6.20 33.37 33.03
CA PRO A 132 7.51 33.85 32.56
C PRO A 132 8.33 34.57 33.65
N SER A 133 7.81 34.66 34.89
CA SER A 133 8.49 35.37 35.98
C SER A 133 9.81 34.72 36.36
N VAL A 134 10.86 35.53 36.47
CA VAL A 134 12.17 35.12 36.97
C VAL A 134 12.14 35.13 38.50
N HIS A 135 12.70 34.08 39.11
CA HIS A 135 12.76 33.93 40.56
C HIS A 135 14.22 33.93 41.03
N ILE A 136 14.47 34.40 42.24
CA ILE A 136 15.79 34.31 42.89
C ILE A 136 15.70 33.35 44.08
N LYS A 137 16.64 32.41 44.12
CA LYS A 137 16.89 31.56 45.28
C LYS A 137 17.88 32.28 46.21
N PRO A 138 17.45 32.77 47.38
CA PRO A 138 18.28 33.58 48.25
C PRO A 138 19.41 32.75 48.87
N ALA A 139 20.64 33.29 48.86
CA ALA A 139 21.79 32.75 49.56
C ALA A 139 21.63 32.81 51.09
N LYS A 140 22.54 32.18 51.84
CA LYS A 140 22.52 32.18 53.31
C LYS A 140 22.50 33.62 53.87
N LEU A 141 23.38 34.49 53.38
CA LEU A 141 23.47 35.89 53.80
C LEU A 141 22.15 36.64 53.65
N LEU A 142 21.50 36.51 52.48
CA LEU A 142 20.22 37.14 52.20
C LEU A 142 19.10 36.59 53.10
N ARG A 143 19.07 35.27 53.33
CA ARG A 143 18.08 34.63 54.20
C ARG A 143 18.23 35.10 55.65
N ASP A 144 19.47 35.20 56.14
CA ASP A 144 19.76 35.63 57.50
C ASP A 144 19.33 37.10 57.68
N TYR A 145 19.64 37.97 56.73
CA TYR A 145 19.18 39.36 56.77
C TYR A 145 17.65 39.46 56.76
N ILE A 146 16.97 38.77 55.85
CA ILE A 146 15.49 38.77 55.76
C ILE A 146 14.85 38.30 57.07
N SER A 147 15.48 37.37 57.80
CA SER A 147 14.97 36.90 59.08
C SER A 147 15.00 37.94 60.21
N THR A 148 15.84 38.98 60.08
CA THR A 148 15.98 40.08 61.07
C THR A 148 15.05 41.26 60.81
N VAL A 149 14.35 41.27 59.68
CA VAL A 149 13.46 42.36 59.26
C VAL A 149 12.26 42.48 60.23
N LYS A 150 11.97 43.71 60.67
CA LYS A 150 10.82 43.99 61.54
C LYS A 150 9.51 43.72 60.81
N ILE A 151 8.60 42.98 61.46
CA ILE A 151 7.31 42.60 60.91
C ILE A 151 6.42 43.84 60.77
N SER A 152 6.06 44.18 59.53
CA SER A 152 5.12 45.25 59.15
C SER A 152 3.95 44.62 58.35
N PRO A 153 2.73 45.18 58.39
CA PRO A 153 1.59 44.65 57.62
C PRO A 153 1.77 44.69 56.09
N GLU A 154 2.74 45.44 55.56
CA GLU A 154 3.00 45.62 54.12
C GLU A 154 4.02 44.64 53.51
N ILE A 155 4.34 43.53 54.17
CA ILE A 155 5.39 42.60 53.70
C ILE A 155 4.91 41.77 52.49
N PRO A 156 5.69 41.72 51.38
CA PRO A 156 5.41 40.86 50.24
C PRO A 156 5.41 39.35 50.58
N VAL A 157 4.63 38.57 49.83
CA VAL A 157 4.41 37.14 50.10
C VAL A 157 5.71 36.33 50.07
N GLY A 158 6.63 36.61 49.15
CA GLY A 158 7.91 35.90 49.08
C GLY A 158 8.79 36.11 50.31
N ILE A 159 8.82 37.34 50.84
CA ILE A 159 9.55 37.70 52.07
C ILE A 159 8.86 37.12 53.31
N ALA A 160 7.53 37.21 53.36
CA ALA A 160 6.73 36.62 54.43
C ALA A 160 6.95 35.10 54.54
N ASN A 161 7.05 34.39 53.41
CA ASN A 161 7.34 32.95 53.38
C ASN A 161 8.72 32.61 53.97
N ILE A 162 9.69 33.53 53.93
CA ILE A 162 11.01 33.35 54.56
C ILE A 162 10.93 33.56 56.07
N ILE A 163 10.26 34.63 56.51
CA ILE A 163 10.10 35.02 57.92
C ILE A 163 9.22 34.03 58.69
N TYR A 164 8.03 33.74 58.16
CA TYR A 164 7.08 32.82 58.78
C TYR A 164 7.37 31.39 58.32
N LYS A 165 7.98 30.59 59.19
CA LYS A 165 8.30 29.17 58.90
C LYS A 165 7.05 28.28 58.77
N ASN A 166 5.86 28.76 59.16
CA ASN A 166 4.62 27.99 59.17
C ASN A 166 3.65 28.44 58.07
N LYS A 167 3.35 27.51 57.16
CA LYS A 167 2.47 27.56 55.98
C LYS A 167 2.97 28.44 54.82
N LEU A 168 3.56 27.77 53.83
CA LEU A 168 3.74 28.28 52.47
C LEU A 168 2.36 28.66 51.92
N LYS A 169 2.00 29.94 51.91
CA LYS A 169 0.94 30.39 51.00
C LYS A 169 1.55 30.32 49.61
N LYS A 170 1.07 29.39 48.78
CA LYS A 170 1.38 29.40 47.35
C LYS A 170 1.01 30.79 46.83
N TYR A 171 1.81 31.33 45.90
CA TYR A 171 1.27 32.34 44.99
C TYR A 171 0.05 31.69 44.35
N GLU A 172 -1.16 32.07 44.78
CA GLU A 172 -2.34 31.84 43.96
C GLU A 172 -1.99 32.39 42.59
N SER A 173 -2.32 31.65 41.53
CA SER A 173 -2.14 32.08 40.15
C SER A 173 -3.05 33.28 39.87
N SER A 174 -2.81 34.39 40.55
CA SER A 174 -3.32 35.68 40.21
C SER A 174 -2.68 36.05 38.88
N LYS A 175 -3.48 36.65 38.01
CA LYS A 175 -3.03 37.14 36.71
C LYS A 175 -1.68 37.83 36.89
N PRO A 176 -0.70 37.60 35.98
CA PRO A 176 0.60 38.25 36.07
C PRO A 176 0.36 39.73 36.32
N ALA A 177 0.91 40.25 37.42
CA ALA A 177 0.81 41.66 37.74
C ALA A 177 1.18 42.44 36.48
N GLU A 178 0.35 43.40 36.07
CA GLU A 178 0.66 44.23 34.91
C GLU A 178 2.11 44.69 35.02
N PRO A 179 2.93 44.53 33.96
CA PRO A 179 4.32 44.91 34.02
C PRO A 179 4.39 46.42 34.21
N LYS A 180 4.41 46.87 35.46
CA LYS A 180 4.86 48.21 35.80
C LYS A 180 6.32 48.22 35.42
N TYR A 181 6.63 48.87 34.31
CA TYR A 181 8.00 49.16 33.93
C TYR A 181 8.64 49.97 35.06
N LEU A 182 9.38 49.29 35.94
CA LEU A 182 10.09 49.91 37.05
C LEU A 182 11.35 50.68 36.60
N THR A 183 11.65 50.67 35.29
CA THR A 183 12.70 51.51 34.70
C THR A 183 12.29 52.97 34.67
N THR A 184 12.95 53.76 35.50
CA THR A 184 12.92 55.23 35.46
C THR A 184 13.73 55.76 34.26
N ASP A 185 13.56 57.03 33.93
CA ASP A 185 14.36 57.65 32.85
C ASP A 185 15.86 57.72 33.18
N GLU A 186 16.18 57.80 34.48
CA GLU A 186 17.55 57.70 35.01
C GLU A 186 18.16 56.32 34.72
N ASP A 187 17.40 55.24 34.96
CA ASP A 187 17.83 53.88 34.63
C ASP A 187 18.10 53.72 33.14
N ARG A 188 17.28 54.34 32.28
CA ARG A 188 17.47 54.31 30.82
C ARG A 188 18.71 55.08 30.40
N GLN A 189 19.03 56.19 31.05
CA GLN A 189 20.27 56.94 30.81
C GLN A 189 21.48 56.13 31.28
N PHE A 190 21.41 55.54 32.46
CA PHE A 190 22.46 54.66 32.98
C PHE A 190 22.71 53.47 32.04
N LEU A 191 21.67 52.74 31.62
CA LEU A 191 21.78 51.61 30.69
C LEU A 191 22.46 52.00 29.36
N LYS A 192 22.24 53.22 28.86
CA LYS A 192 22.94 53.75 27.67
C LYS A 192 24.42 54.05 27.93
N THR A 193 24.78 54.43 29.16
CA THR A 193 26.18 54.67 29.56
C THR A 193 26.96 53.39 29.82
N ILE A 194 26.29 52.27 30.11
CA ILE A 194 26.93 50.97 30.20
C ILE A 194 27.39 50.57 28.79
N LYS A 195 28.68 50.74 28.50
CA LYS A 195 29.33 50.04 27.38
C LYS A 195 29.35 48.55 27.73
N LEU A 196 28.28 47.83 27.42
CA LEU A 196 28.35 46.37 27.41
C LEU A 196 29.46 46.02 26.41
N ASN A 197 30.58 45.51 26.91
CA ASN A 197 31.55 44.84 26.07
C ASN A 197 30.78 43.70 25.39
N SER A 198 30.41 43.90 24.13
CA SER A 198 29.71 42.95 23.25
C SER A 198 30.50 41.66 22.98
N LYS A 199 31.53 41.40 23.78
CA LYS A 199 32.48 40.27 23.73
C LYS A 199 32.40 39.35 24.95
N ILE A 200 31.49 39.58 25.89
CA ILE A 200 31.14 38.53 26.84
C ILE A 200 30.14 37.65 26.12
N ASP A 201 30.62 36.59 25.47
CA ASP A 201 29.79 35.49 24.99
C ASP A 201 29.11 34.88 26.22
N ILE A 202 27.88 35.32 26.52
CA ILE A 202 27.07 34.81 27.64
C ILE A 202 26.85 33.29 27.48
N THR A 203 27.02 32.77 26.27
CA THR A 203 27.03 31.35 25.90
C THR A 203 28.25 30.55 26.40
N LYS A 204 29.32 31.22 26.87
CA LYS A 204 30.54 30.58 27.39
C LYS A 204 30.62 30.55 28.92
N LEU A 205 29.72 31.24 29.63
CA LEU A 205 29.61 31.05 31.07
C LEU A 205 29.04 29.65 31.32
N PRO A 206 29.59 28.86 32.26
CA PRO A 206 29.02 27.57 32.60
C PRO A 206 27.63 27.81 33.18
N LEU A 207 26.59 27.62 32.36
CA LEU A 207 25.24 27.41 32.86
C LEU A 207 25.31 26.14 33.70
N SER A 208 25.28 26.30 35.02
CA SER A 208 25.11 25.15 35.91
C SER A 208 23.80 24.47 35.53
N THR A 209 23.92 23.27 34.99
CA THR A 209 22.80 22.44 34.52
C THR A 209 21.92 21.97 35.68
N GLU A 210 22.35 22.22 36.92
CA GLU A 210 21.83 21.64 38.15
C GLU A 210 21.13 22.65 39.06
N ALA A 211 20.38 23.61 38.49
CA ALA A 211 19.36 24.29 39.29
C ALA A 211 18.20 23.31 39.56
N ILE A 212 18.40 22.40 40.54
CA ILE A 212 17.37 21.54 41.09
C ILE A 212 16.44 22.44 41.91
N ILE A 213 15.33 22.83 41.30
CA ILE A 213 14.25 23.54 41.99
C ILE A 213 13.51 22.47 42.80
N LEU A 214 13.72 22.41 44.11
CA LEU A 214 12.86 21.57 44.98
C LEU A 214 11.57 22.35 45.27
N GLU A 215 10.42 21.65 45.31
CA GLU A 215 9.10 22.25 45.58
C GLU A 215 9.03 23.07 46.90
N ASN A 216 9.99 22.89 47.80
CA ASN A 216 10.12 23.59 49.09
C ASN A 216 11.07 24.78 49.08
N ASP A 217 11.67 25.14 47.95
CA ASP A 217 12.56 26.30 47.89
C ASP A 217 11.76 27.60 48.04
N LYS A 218 12.16 28.42 49.02
CA LYS A 218 11.60 29.75 49.25
C LYS A 218 12.14 30.71 48.19
N LEU A 219 11.39 30.90 47.12
CA LEU A 219 11.75 31.74 45.98
C LEU A 219 11.29 33.18 46.20
N LEU A 220 12.09 34.14 45.71
CA LEU A 220 11.78 35.57 45.72
C LEU A 220 11.50 36.06 44.30
N ASN A 221 10.46 36.87 44.15
CA ASN A 221 10.14 37.56 42.90
C ASN A 221 10.83 38.93 42.81
N LEU A 222 10.85 39.52 41.61
CA LEU A 222 11.38 40.87 41.40
C LEU A 222 10.69 41.92 42.29
N GLN A 223 9.37 41.78 42.52
CA GLN A 223 8.62 42.68 43.40
C GLN A 223 9.10 42.60 44.85
N ASP A 224 9.46 41.40 45.32
CA ASP A 224 9.97 41.19 46.67
C ASP A 224 11.33 41.89 46.82
N LEU A 225 12.20 41.77 45.82
CA LEU A 225 13.52 42.41 45.83
C LEU A 225 13.43 43.93 45.79
N HIS A 226 12.47 44.49 45.02
CA HIS A 226 12.26 45.93 44.99
C HIS A 226 11.76 46.47 46.34
N TRP A 227 10.84 45.75 46.99
CA TRP A 227 10.43 46.09 48.35
C TRP A 227 11.61 46.02 49.32
N LEU A 228 12.44 44.97 49.22
CA LEU A 228 13.61 44.79 50.08
C LEU A 228 14.64 45.90 49.88
N TYR A 229 14.87 46.33 48.63
CA TYR A 229 15.71 47.47 48.32
C TYR A 229 15.24 48.75 49.02
N ASN A 230 13.96 49.08 48.90
CA ASN A 230 13.35 50.25 49.53
C ASN A 230 13.42 50.15 51.07
N TYR A 231 13.26 48.95 51.62
CA TYR A 231 13.40 48.71 53.06
C TYR A 231 14.84 48.94 53.54
N ILE A 232 15.83 48.37 52.85
CA ILE A 232 17.26 48.54 53.18
C ILE A 232 17.65 50.02 53.10
N GLN A 233 17.15 50.76 52.10
CA GLN A 233 17.44 52.19 51.97
C GLN A 233 16.93 52.99 53.18
N LYS A 234 15.71 52.72 53.65
CA LYS A 234 15.15 53.33 54.87
C LYS A 234 15.87 52.90 56.16
N ASP A 235 16.30 51.64 56.25
CA ASP A 235 17.03 51.15 57.43
C ASP A 235 18.45 51.75 57.50
N ASN A 236 19.09 51.96 56.35
CA ASN A 236 20.42 52.59 56.23
C ASN A 236 20.42 54.09 56.60
N GLU A 237 19.28 54.79 56.50
CA GLU A 237 19.16 56.17 56.99
C GLU A 237 19.33 56.26 58.52
N ASN A 238 19.01 55.17 59.23
CA ASN A 238 19.00 55.12 60.69
C ASN A 238 20.27 54.49 61.31
N LYS A 239 21.19 53.96 60.50
CA LYS A 239 22.40 53.23 60.95
C LYS A 239 23.68 53.83 60.38
N THR A 240 24.75 53.75 61.17
CA THR A 240 26.10 54.19 60.76
C THR A 240 26.81 53.17 59.86
N ASP A 241 26.48 51.89 60.00
CA ASP A 241 26.97 50.80 59.13
C ASP A 241 25.93 50.48 58.05
N LYS A 242 26.28 50.73 56.79
CA LYS A 242 25.36 50.66 55.65
C LYS A 242 25.48 49.33 54.94
N ILE A 243 24.35 48.64 54.79
CA ILE A 243 24.29 47.36 54.08
C ILE A 243 23.70 47.59 52.69
N TYR A 244 24.33 47.05 51.65
CA TYR A 244 23.84 47.18 50.28
C TYR A 244 23.22 45.88 49.78
N LEU A 245 22.15 46.00 48.99
CA LEU A 245 21.42 44.84 48.45
C LEU A 245 22.31 43.96 47.56
N HIS A 246 23.19 44.55 46.75
CA HIS A 246 24.09 43.79 45.87
C HIS A 246 25.04 42.89 46.66
N SER A 247 25.50 43.33 47.84
CA SER A 247 26.35 42.54 48.74
C SER A 247 25.56 41.37 49.37
N LEU A 248 24.28 41.57 49.69
CA LEU A 248 23.41 40.51 50.20
C LEU A 248 23.05 39.48 49.12
N LEU A 249 22.96 39.91 47.86
CA LEU A 249 22.68 39.03 46.72
C LEU A 249 23.87 38.16 46.31
N GLU A 250 25.06 38.40 46.86
CA GLU A 250 26.24 37.59 46.59
C GLU A 250 25.99 36.11 46.90
N GLY A 251 26.23 35.25 45.90
CA GLY A 251 25.96 33.80 45.99
C GLY A 251 24.50 33.39 45.83
N SER A 252 23.56 34.32 45.56
CA SER A 252 22.17 33.97 45.25
C SER A 252 22.05 33.43 43.82
N GLN A 253 21.17 32.44 43.61
CA GLN A 253 21.01 31.78 42.32
C GLN A 253 19.76 32.28 41.60
N ILE A 254 19.88 32.56 40.30
CA ILE A 254 18.76 32.94 39.44
C ILE A 254 18.09 31.67 38.92
N VAL A 255 16.79 31.55 39.15
CA VAL A 255 15.96 30.43 38.69
C VAL A 255 15.13 30.90 37.49
N LEU A 256 15.41 30.28 36.34
CA LEU A 256 14.70 30.55 35.10
C LEU A 256 13.39 29.75 35.04
N PRO A 257 12.33 30.32 34.45
CA PRO A 257 11.10 29.58 34.20
C PRO A 257 11.37 28.45 33.21
N LYS A 258 10.86 27.25 33.52
CA LYS A 258 10.96 26.07 32.65
C LYS A 258 9.61 25.78 32.01
N ASN A 259 9.64 25.21 30.80
CA ASN A 259 8.45 24.72 30.14
C ASN A 259 7.84 23.56 30.92
N ASN A 260 6.51 23.50 30.97
CA ASN A 260 5.82 22.36 31.58
C ASN A 260 5.97 21.13 30.68
N GLU A 261 6.34 20.01 31.27
CA GLU A 261 6.44 18.72 30.59
C GLU A 261 5.05 18.09 30.49
N ILE A 262 4.56 17.89 29.26
CA ILE A 262 3.26 17.26 29.01
C ILE A 262 3.52 15.78 28.70
N PRO A 263 3.04 14.83 29.51
CA PRO A 263 3.20 13.41 29.23
C PRO A 263 2.44 13.06 27.94
N ARG A 264 3.07 12.26 27.08
CA ARG A 264 2.46 11.83 25.83
C ARG A 264 1.33 10.85 26.11
N ASN A 265 0.22 10.94 25.37
CA ASN A 265 -0.90 10.01 25.53
C ASN A 265 -0.52 8.63 24.97
N THR A 266 -0.47 7.63 25.85
CA THR A 266 -0.11 6.23 25.53
C THR A 266 -1.00 5.59 24.46
N GLU A 267 -2.28 5.97 24.40
CA GLU A 267 -3.22 5.44 23.40
C GLU A 267 -2.93 6.00 22.00
N LEU A 268 -2.60 7.30 21.92
CA LEU A 268 -2.25 7.95 20.66
C LEU A 268 -0.94 7.43 20.11
N GLU A 269 0.03 7.15 20.97
CA GLU A 269 1.32 6.58 20.58
C GLU A 269 1.17 5.20 19.96
N LYS A 270 0.44 4.29 20.63
CA LYS A 270 0.10 2.97 20.07
C LYS A 270 -0.63 3.07 18.74
N ARG A 271 -1.47 4.08 18.56
CA ARG A 271 -2.17 4.33 17.28
C ARG A 271 -1.21 4.82 16.20
N CYS A 272 -0.29 5.72 16.54
CA CYS A 272 0.75 6.20 15.63
C CYS A 272 1.71 5.08 15.21
N GLU A 273 2.12 4.22 16.15
CA GLU A 273 2.93 3.03 15.87
C GLU A 273 2.22 2.10 14.90
N ARG A 274 0.94 1.80 15.14
CA ARG A 274 0.13 0.96 14.24
C ARG A 274 0.04 1.56 12.83
N LEU A 275 -0.20 2.87 12.73
CA LEU A 275 -0.28 3.55 11.43
C LEU A 275 1.07 3.53 10.69
N ARG A 276 2.17 3.78 11.41
CA ARG A 276 3.52 3.72 10.85
C ARG A 276 3.86 2.31 10.37
N ALA A 277 3.57 1.29 11.18
CA ALA A 277 3.75 -0.11 10.80
C ALA A 277 2.92 -0.47 9.58
N SER A 278 1.68 0.02 9.48
CA SER A 278 0.82 -0.19 8.30
C SER A 278 1.42 0.43 7.05
N GLN A 279 1.91 1.67 7.13
CA GLN A 279 2.54 2.37 5.99
C GLN A 279 3.84 1.67 5.55
N GLN A 280 4.68 1.30 6.51
CA GLN A 280 5.93 0.56 6.24
C GLN A 280 5.65 -0.79 5.59
N ASN A 281 4.59 -1.49 6.02
CA ASN A 281 4.21 -2.77 5.43
C ASN A 281 3.69 -2.60 3.99
N GLU A 282 2.94 -1.53 3.72
CA GLU A 282 2.50 -1.18 2.36
C GLU A 282 3.70 -0.84 1.47
N GLU A 283 4.64 -0.03 1.96
CA GLU A 283 5.87 0.32 1.25
C GLU A 283 6.74 -0.91 0.98
N TYR A 284 6.89 -1.80 1.97
CA TYR A 284 7.55 -3.09 1.80
C TYR A 284 6.88 -3.96 0.73
N ASN A 285 5.54 -4.07 0.76
CA ASN A 285 4.80 -4.82 -0.24
C ASN A 285 4.98 -4.23 -1.65
N ASN A 286 5.01 -2.90 -1.77
CA ASN A 286 5.28 -2.21 -3.04
C ASN A 286 6.71 -2.48 -3.55
N MET A 287 7.72 -2.40 -2.68
CA MET A 287 9.12 -2.68 -3.03
C MET A 287 9.34 -4.15 -3.42
N THR A 288 8.66 -5.08 -2.74
CA THR A 288 8.83 -6.53 -2.95
C THR A 288 7.89 -7.12 -4.01
N LYS A 289 6.97 -6.33 -4.58
CA LYS A 289 6.02 -6.74 -5.63
C LYS A 289 6.69 -7.40 -6.85
N ASN A 290 7.93 -6.99 -7.17
CA ASN A 290 8.68 -7.51 -8.32
C ASN A 290 9.45 -8.80 -8.07
N VAL A 291 9.66 -9.14 -6.79
CA VAL A 291 10.47 -10.27 -6.34
C VAL A 291 9.63 -11.54 -6.21
N ASP A 292 8.36 -11.42 -5.82
CA ASP A 292 7.45 -12.57 -5.67
C ASP A 292 6.73 -12.89 -7.00
N SER A 293 7.10 -14.00 -7.63
CA SER A 293 6.47 -14.48 -8.88
C SER A 293 4.99 -14.86 -8.71
N VAL A 294 4.54 -15.14 -7.48
CA VAL A 294 3.15 -15.49 -7.17
C VAL A 294 2.29 -14.21 -7.08
N ARG A 295 2.80 -13.13 -6.46
CA ARG A 295 2.08 -11.86 -6.28
C ARG A 295 2.02 -10.97 -7.51
N ARG A 296 2.83 -11.23 -8.56
CA ARG A 296 2.73 -10.50 -9.84
C ARG A 296 1.36 -10.62 -10.51
N ARG A 297 0.53 -11.60 -10.13
CA ARG A 297 -0.76 -11.90 -10.77
C ARG A 297 -1.94 -11.65 -9.84
N HIS A 298 -1.99 -10.51 -9.15
CA HIS A 298 -3.27 -10.02 -8.62
C HIS A 298 -3.95 -9.15 -9.70
N PRO A 299 -4.97 -9.68 -10.42
CA PRO A 299 -5.64 -8.96 -11.50
C PRO A 299 -6.47 -7.75 -11.01
N GLU A 300 -6.70 -7.64 -9.70
CA GLU A 300 -7.50 -6.58 -9.06
C GLU A 300 -6.92 -5.15 -9.21
N ASP A 301 -5.59 -5.02 -9.35
CA ASP A 301 -4.89 -3.71 -9.38
C ASP A 301 -4.82 -3.08 -10.78
N THR A 302 -5.20 -3.82 -11.83
CA THR A 302 -5.05 -3.29 -13.18
C THR A 302 -6.27 -2.44 -13.50
N ILE A 303 -6.09 -1.12 -13.64
CA ILE A 303 -7.12 -0.17 -14.07
C ILE A 303 -7.90 -0.69 -15.30
N SER A 304 -7.23 -1.44 -16.18
CA SER A 304 -7.85 -2.08 -17.34
C SER A 304 -8.94 -3.10 -17.01
N PHE A 305 -8.85 -3.83 -15.90
CA PHE A 305 -9.84 -4.83 -15.50
C PHE A 305 -11.13 -4.17 -14.97
N GLN A 306 -10.98 -3.11 -14.15
CA GLN A 306 -12.12 -2.32 -13.68
C GLN A 306 -12.78 -1.55 -14.83
N MET A 307 -11.98 -0.98 -15.75
CA MET A 307 -12.49 -0.37 -16.98
C MET A 307 -13.22 -1.38 -17.87
N GLN A 308 -12.72 -2.62 -17.98
CA GLN A 308 -13.34 -3.64 -18.82
C GLN A 308 -14.73 -4.05 -18.31
N GLN A 309 -14.94 -4.09 -16.98
CA GLN A 309 -16.26 -4.32 -16.39
C GLN A 309 -17.21 -3.14 -16.63
N MET A 310 -16.73 -1.90 -16.50
CA MET A 310 -17.53 -0.69 -16.77
C MET A 310 -17.90 -0.53 -18.26
N ASN A 311 -17.04 -0.98 -19.17
CA ASN A 311 -17.25 -0.84 -20.62
C ASN A 311 -18.53 -1.53 -21.11
N ARG A 312 -18.94 -2.65 -20.52
CA ARG A 312 -20.18 -3.37 -20.94
C ARG A 312 -21.44 -2.53 -20.69
N HIS A 313 -21.49 -1.82 -19.57
CA HIS A 313 -22.64 -0.97 -19.23
C HIS A 313 -22.65 0.33 -20.02
N LEU A 314 -21.47 0.93 -20.27
CA LEU A 314 -21.34 2.11 -21.12
C LEU A 314 -21.77 1.83 -22.57
N ILE A 315 -21.40 0.66 -23.12
CA ILE A 315 -21.83 0.26 -24.47
C ILE A 315 -23.35 0.11 -24.55
N ALA A 316 -23.99 -0.46 -23.52
CA ALA A 316 -25.45 -0.62 -23.48
C ALA A 316 -26.21 0.72 -23.45
N ILE A 317 -25.70 1.70 -22.69
CA ILE A 317 -26.28 3.06 -22.63
C ILE A 317 -26.09 3.79 -23.96
N SER A 318 -24.91 3.66 -24.58
CA SER A 318 -24.63 4.25 -25.89
C SER A 318 -25.56 3.68 -26.97
N GLN A 319 -25.80 2.37 -26.95
CA GLN A 319 -26.73 1.71 -27.88
C GLN A 319 -28.16 2.24 -27.73
N PHE A 320 -28.63 2.44 -26.50
CA PHE A 320 -29.94 3.03 -26.24
C PHE A 320 -30.09 4.42 -26.88
N ILE A 321 -29.11 5.29 -26.68
CA ILE A 321 -29.13 6.64 -27.24
C ILE A 321 -29.14 6.60 -28.77
N MET A 322 -28.30 5.76 -29.37
CA MET A 322 -28.21 5.63 -30.83
C MET A 322 -29.50 5.08 -31.44
N SER A 323 -30.18 4.16 -30.77
CA SER A 323 -31.45 3.60 -31.23
C SER A 323 -32.60 4.60 -31.16
N VAL A 324 -32.69 5.40 -30.08
CA VAL A 324 -33.69 6.48 -29.96
C VAL A 324 -33.48 7.55 -31.02
N LEU A 325 -32.22 7.94 -31.26
CA LEU A 325 -31.87 8.90 -32.31
C LEU A 325 -32.19 8.36 -33.71
N ALA A 326 -31.90 7.08 -33.96
CA ALA A 326 -32.25 6.43 -35.23
C ALA A 326 -33.76 6.34 -35.43
N GLY A 327 -34.52 6.01 -34.38
CA GLY A 327 -35.99 5.96 -34.39
C GLY A 327 -36.63 7.32 -34.67
N PHE A 328 -36.07 8.38 -34.06
CA PHE A 328 -36.48 9.75 -34.33
C PHE A 328 -36.15 10.16 -35.77
N ALA A 329 -34.93 9.92 -36.23
CA ALA A 329 -34.50 10.24 -37.59
C ALA A 329 -35.33 9.47 -38.63
N PHE A 330 -35.67 8.20 -38.37
CA PHE A 330 -36.55 7.42 -39.23
C PHE A 330 -37.98 7.96 -39.27
N GLY A 331 -38.58 8.32 -38.13
CA GLY A 331 -39.93 8.90 -38.12
C GLY A 331 -40.01 10.31 -38.71
N PHE A 332 -38.94 11.11 -38.60
CA PHE A 332 -38.88 12.47 -39.13
C PHE A 332 -38.51 12.52 -40.62
N ILE A 333 -37.39 11.90 -41.01
CA ILE A 333 -36.85 11.92 -42.39
C ILE A 333 -37.46 10.78 -43.22
N GLY A 334 -37.62 9.60 -42.64
CA GLY A 334 -38.11 8.42 -43.36
C GLY A 334 -39.54 8.57 -43.86
N VAL A 335 -40.41 9.24 -43.11
CA VAL A 335 -41.80 9.48 -43.54
C VAL A 335 -41.90 10.55 -44.62
N GLU A 336 -41.01 11.56 -44.60
CA GLU A 336 -40.88 12.52 -45.70
C GLU A 336 -40.46 11.84 -47.00
N LEU A 337 -39.53 10.88 -46.94
CA LEU A 337 -39.08 10.12 -48.10
C LEU A 337 -40.16 9.21 -48.71
N ILE A 338 -41.10 8.71 -47.91
CA ILE A 338 -42.11 7.73 -48.35
C ILE A 338 -43.43 8.41 -48.76
N ILE A 339 -43.87 9.45 -48.05
CA ILE A 339 -45.20 10.07 -48.22
C ILE A 339 -45.16 11.50 -48.80
N GLY A 340 -43.97 12.13 -48.91
CA GLY A 340 -43.81 13.46 -49.53
C GLY A 340 -44.11 14.65 -48.61
N ASN A 341 -44.54 15.79 -49.18
CA ASN A 341 -44.72 17.09 -48.49
C ASN A 341 -45.82 17.06 -47.40
N LEU A 342 -45.49 16.51 -46.24
CA LEU A 342 -46.19 16.71 -44.97
C LEU A 342 -45.73 18.02 -44.31
N ASP A 343 -46.65 18.68 -43.62
CA ASP A 343 -46.31 19.85 -42.80
C ASP A 343 -45.30 19.47 -41.70
N PHE A 344 -44.38 20.38 -41.42
CA PHE A 344 -43.23 20.15 -40.54
C PHE A 344 -43.68 19.68 -39.14
N GLY A 345 -44.79 20.21 -38.64
CA GLY A 345 -45.36 19.83 -37.34
C GLY A 345 -45.76 18.36 -37.25
N PHE A 346 -46.36 17.81 -38.30
CA PHE A 346 -46.75 16.39 -38.31
C PHE A 346 -45.55 15.46 -38.40
N ARG A 347 -44.50 15.84 -39.14
CA ARG A 347 -43.23 15.08 -39.22
C ARG A 347 -42.53 15.04 -37.88
N LEU A 348 -42.48 16.18 -37.19
CA LEU A 348 -41.89 16.27 -35.86
C LEU A 348 -42.67 15.41 -34.85
N LEU A 349 -44.00 15.51 -34.88
CA LEU A 349 -44.88 14.74 -33.99
C LEU A 349 -44.73 13.23 -34.23
N LEU A 350 -44.66 12.80 -35.49
CA LEU A 350 -44.50 11.38 -35.83
C LEU A 350 -43.11 10.85 -35.50
N GLY A 351 -42.05 11.65 -35.70
CA GLY A 351 -40.69 11.35 -35.23
C GLY A 351 -40.62 11.13 -33.72
N ILE A 352 -41.29 11.98 -32.94
CA ILE A 352 -41.35 11.86 -31.48
C ILE A 352 -42.13 10.60 -31.06
N ILE A 353 -43.27 10.30 -31.70
CA ILE A 353 -44.06 9.09 -31.39
C ILE A 353 -43.25 7.83 -31.68
N CYS A 354 -42.58 7.73 -32.83
CA CYS A 354 -41.73 6.60 -33.17
C CYS A 354 -40.55 6.45 -32.19
N ALA A 355 -39.89 7.55 -31.83
CA ALA A 355 -38.80 7.54 -30.87
C ALA A 355 -39.26 7.10 -29.47
N LEU A 356 -40.45 7.53 -29.01
CA LEU A 356 -41.02 7.14 -27.72
C LEU A 356 -41.36 5.65 -27.67
N ILE A 357 -41.93 5.08 -28.73
CA ILE A 357 -42.24 3.65 -28.80
C ILE A 357 -40.94 2.83 -28.70
N ILE A 358 -39.89 3.22 -29.43
CA ILE A 358 -38.60 2.54 -29.42
C ILE A 358 -37.91 2.71 -28.05
N ALA A 359 -37.94 3.92 -27.48
CA ALA A 359 -37.36 4.18 -26.15
C ALA A 359 -38.03 3.33 -25.06
N LEU A 360 -39.35 3.19 -25.08
CA LEU A 360 -40.07 2.35 -24.12
C LEU A 360 -39.75 0.86 -24.30
N ALA A 361 -39.64 0.39 -25.54
CA ALA A 361 -39.24 -0.99 -25.82
C ALA A 361 -37.82 -1.28 -25.31
N GLU A 362 -36.86 -0.41 -25.60
CA GLU A 362 -35.47 -0.61 -25.16
C GLU A 362 -35.27 -0.41 -23.65
N LEU A 363 -35.97 0.53 -23.03
CA LEU A 363 -35.95 0.73 -21.57
C LEU A 363 -36.51 -0.50 -20.83
N TYR A 364 -37.54 -1.15 -21.37
CA TYR A 364 -38.07 -2.40 -20.84
C TYR A 364 -37.03 -3.52 -20.89
N PHE A 365 -36.34 -3.69 -22.03
CA PHE A 365 -35.27 -4.68 -22.17
C PHE A 365 -34.07 -4.38 -21.26
N LEU A 366 -33.68 -3.11 -21.11
CA LEU A 366 -32.61 -2.68 -20.21
C LEU A 366 -32.96 -2.99 -18.74
N ALA A 367 -34.15 -2.61 -18.30
CA ALA A 367 -34.61 -2.85 -16.93
C ALA A 367 -34.69 -4.34 -16.61
N LYS A 368 -35.14 -5.16 -17.56
CA LYS A 368 -35.17 -6.62 -17.41
C LYS A 368 -33.75 -7.21 -17.29
N LYS A 369 -32.82 -6.78 -18.14
CA LYS A 369 -31.42 -7.22 -18.12
C LYS A 369 -30.70 -6.81 -16.83
N LEU A 370 -30.98 -5.61 -16.32
CA LEU A 370 -30.43 -5.14 -15.04
C LEU A 370 -30.94 -5.98 -13.86
N ASN A 371 -32.22 -6.36 -13.87
CA ASN A 371 -32.81 -7.21 -12.83
C ASN A 371 -32.27 -8.64 -12.86
N GLU A 372 -31.96 -9.18 -14.06
CA GLU A 372 -31.29 -10.48 -14.21
C GLU A 372 -29.84 -10.43 -13.70
N ASP A 373 -29.07 -9.38 -14.04
CA ASP A 373 -27.69 -9.19 -13.57
C ASP A 373 -27.65 -9.03 -12.01
N LEU A 374 -28.58 -8.28 -11.40
CA LEU A 374 -28.69 -8.13 -9.93
C LEU A 374 -28.99 -9.45 -9.21
N LYS A 375 -29.87 -10.29 -9.76
CA LYS A 375 -30.16 -11.61 -9.18
C LYS A 375 -28.93 -12.50 -9.19
N PHE A 376 -28.16 -12.48 -10.28
CA PHE A 376 -26.92 -13.25 -10.40
C PHE A 376 -25.87 -12.85 -9.36
N GLU A 377 -25.68 -11.55 -9.11
CA GLU A 377 -24.75 -11.07 -8.07
C GLU A 377 -25.17 -11.54 -6.66
N THR A 378 -26.47 -11.50 -6.34
CA THR A 378 -26.96 -11.99 -5.04
C THR A 378 -26.78 -13.50 -4.84
N GLU A 379 -26.79 -14.29 -5.92
CA GLU A 379 -26.52 -15.73 -5.85
C GLU A 379 -25.02 -16.03 -5.69
N VAL A 380 -24.15 -15.25 -6.33
CA VAL A 380 -22.69 -15.35 -6.20
C VAL A 380 -22.24 -14.95 -4.79
N GLU A 381 -22.78 -13.87 -4.22
CA GLU A 381 -22.48 -13.48 -2.84
C GLU A 381 -22.90 -14.55 -1.81
N LYS A 382 -24.04 -15.21 -2.03
CA LYS A 382 -24.50 -16.32 -1.17
C LYS A 382 -23.55 -17.52 -1.22
N LYS A 383 -23.05 -17.89 -2.41
CA LYS A 383 -22.03 -18.96 -2.56
C LYS A 383 -20.68 -18.56 -1.95
N ASN A 384 -20.24 -17.32 -2.11
CA ASN A 384 -18.96 -16.87 -1.54
C ASN A 384 -19.00 -16.77 0.00
N LYS A 385 -20.16 -16.46 0.59
CA LYS A 385 -20.36 -16.51 2.05
C LYS A 385 -20.39 -17.94 2.59
N SER A 386 -20.94 -18.91 1.85
CA SER A 386 -20.98 -20.31 2.31
C SER A 386 -19.61 -21.00 2.25
N THR A 387 -18.71 -20.56 1.35
CA THR A 387 -17.37 -21.17 1.18
C THR A 387 -16.31 -20.57 2.13
N LYS A 388 -16.63 -19.51 2.88
CA LYS A 388 -15.77 -18.92 3.93
C LYS A 388 -16.09 -19.45 5.34
N LEU A 389 -17.07 -20.36 5.47
CA LEU A 389 -17.49 -20.95 6.74
C LEU A 389 -17.00 -22.39 6.95
N ASP A 390 -16.31 -22.97 5.97
CA ASP A 390 -15.50 -24.19 6.10
C ASP A 390 -14.01 -23.79 6.14
#